data_AF-A0A7X5DFQ1-F1
#
_entry.id   AF-A0A7X5DFQ1-F1
#
_cell.length_a   1.000
_cell.length_b   1.000
_cell.length_c   1.000
_cell.angle_alpha   90.00
_cell.angle_beta   90.00
_cell.angle_gamma   90.00
#
_symmetry.space_group_name_H-M   'P 1'
#
loop_
_entity.id
_entity.type
_entity.pdbx_description
1 polymer ?
#
loop_
_entity_poly.entity_id
_entity_poly.type
_entity_poly.pdbx_seq_one_letter_code
_entity_poly.pdbx_strand_id
1 'polypeptide(L)'
;LIECKLFTGRTHQIRVHMQYTRHPIVGDPVYNAHGPRDERAQLGLRRQFLHSYSIAFEHPATGEPMAFADQLPRDLAEALDELASRSVGVTDAGREVYALMESSPAPSVEGVVPSE
;
A
#
# COMPACT_ATOMS: atom_id res chain seq x y z
N LEU A 1 8.52 0.21 -4.92
CA LEU A 1 7.19 -0.29 -4.49
C LEU A 1 7.19 -1.80 -4.57
N ILE A 2 6.38 -2.47 -3.74
CA ILE A 2 6.25 -3.93 -3.72
C ILE A 2 4.75 -4.25 -3.69
N GLU A 3 4.33 -5.21 -4.51
CA GLU A 3 3.01 -5.82 -4.42
C GLU A 3 3.06 -6.97 -3.40
N CYS A 4 2.08 -7.04 -2.51
CA CYS A 4 1.97 -8.10 -1.51
C CYS A 4 0.68 -8.90 -1.72
N LYS A 5 0.79 -10.19 -2.06
CA LYS A 5 -0.34 -11.11 -2.11
C LYS A 5 -0.51 -11.83 -0.77
N LEU A 6 -1.70 -11.74 -0.20
CA LEU A 6 -2.03 -12.39 1.08
C LEU A 6 -2.51 -13.83 0.86
N PHE A 7 -1.87 -14.78 1.55
CA PHE A 7 -2.33 -16.17 1.66
C PHE A 7 -3.01 -16.45 3.01
N THR A 8 -2.78 -15.59 3.99
CA THR A 8 -3.40 -15.63 5.32
C THR A 8 -3.69 -14.19 5.78
N GLY A 9 -4.62 -14.01 6.71
CA GLY A 9 -5.04 -12.71 7.23
C GLY A 9 -4.64 -12.47 8.70
N ARG A 10 -3.40 -12.78 9.09
CA ARG A 10 -2.96 -12.54 10.48
C ARG A 10 -2.82 -11.05 10.76
N THR A 11 -3.04 -10.65 12.01
CA THR A 11 -2.89 -9.26 12.45
C THR A 11 -1.49 -8.73 12.12
N HIS A 12 -1.43 -7.55 11.48
CA HIS A 12 -0.19 -6.87 11.09
C HIS A 12 0.78 -7.68 10.22
N GLN A 13 0.31 -8.74 9.55
CA GLN A 13 1.15 -9.72 8.86
C GLN A 13 2.20 -9.10 7.91
N ILE A 14 1.75 -8.23 6.99
CA ILE A 14 2.68 -7.55 6.06
C ILE A 14 3.69 -6.71 6.83
N ARG A 15 3.23 -5.88 7.77
CA ARG A 15 4.08 -4.94 8.55
C ARG A 15 5.20 -5.68 9.28
N VAL A 16 4.86 -6.77 9.97
CA VAL A 16 5.82 -7.60 10.72
C VAL A 16 6.79 -8.31 9.77
N HIS A 17 6.31 -8.90 8.66
CA HIS A 17 7.18 -9.59 7.70
C HIS A 17 8.17 -8.64 7.02
N MET A 18 7.71 -7.44 6.67
CA MET A 18 8.54 -6.41 6.05
C MET A 18 9.63 -5.91 7.01
N GLN A 19 9.29 -5.69 8.29
CA GLN A 19 10.31 -5.40 9.31
C GLN A 19 11.30 -6.56 9.49
N TYR A 20 10.81 -7.80 9.60
CA TYR A 20 11.63 -9.00 9.80
C TYR A 20 12.65 -9.19 8.68
N THR A 21 12.24 -8.94 7.43
CA THR A 21 13.11 -8.99 6.24
C THR A 21 13.97 -7.73 6.07
N ARG A 22 13.98 -6.82 7.05
CA ARG A 22 14.75 -5.56 7.07
C ARG A 22 14.33 -4.53 6.02
N HIS A 23 13.10 -4.60 5.56
CA HIS A 23 12.49 -3.62 4.65
C HIS A 23 11.19 -3.07 5.26
N PRO A 24 11.22 -2.46 6.47
CA PRO A 24 10.01 -1.99 7.14
C PRO A 24 9.24 -0.98 6.29
N ILE A 25 7.93 -0.91 6.50
CA ILE A 25 7.03 -0.03 5.74
C ILE A 25 7.27 1.43 6.16
N VAL A 26 7.38 2.31 5.17
CA VAL A 26 7.51 3.77 5.38
C VAL A 26 6.28 4.31 6.11
N GLY A 27 6.47 5.19 7.09
CA GLY A 27 5.39 5.77 7.88
C GLY A 27 4.77 4.83 8.91
N ASP A 28 5.27 3.60 9.09
CA ASP A 28 4.80 2.69 10.13
C ASP A 28 5.28 3.16 11.52
N PRO A 29 4.37 3.53 12.45
CA PRO A 29 4.76 4.03 13.75
C PRO A 29 5.24 2.94 14.71
N VAL A 30 4.92 1.67 14.44
CA VAL A 30 5.17 0.54 15.35
C VAL A 30 6.30 -0.35 14.85
N TYR A 31 6.25 -0.75 13.57
CA TYR A 31 7.16 -1.76 13.01
C TYR A 31 8.29 -1.14 12.19
N ASN A 32 9.08 -0.24 12.80
CA ASN A 32 10.13 0.53 12.11
C ASN A 32 11.58 0.33 12.63
N ALA A 33 11.85 -0.66 13.50
CA ALA A 33 13.16 -0.86 14.17
C ALA A 33 14.41 -0.93 13.25
N HIS A 34 14.25 -1.19 11.95
CA HIS A 34 15.34 -1.24 10.96
C HIS A 34 15.19 -0.21 9.83
N GLY A 35 14.27 0.73 9.98
CA GLY A 35 14.04 1.79 9.01
C GLY A 35 15.07 2.91 9.14
N PRO A 36 15.14 3.81 8.14
CA PRO A 36 15.93 5.02 8.25
C PRO A 36 15.45 5.88 9.42
N ARG A 37 16.39 6.49 10.14
CA ARG A 37 16.08 7.41 11.26
C ARG A 37 15.85 8.85 10.82
N ASP A 38 16.17 9.18 9.58
CA ASP A 38 15.89 10.50 9.00
C ASP A 38 14.37 10.64 8.78
N GLU A 39 13.78 11.70 9.33
CA GLU A 39 12.36 12.00 9.16
C GLU A 39 11.96 12.20 7.70
N ARG A 40 12.89 12.69 6.86
CA ARG A 40 12.65 12.83 5.41
C ARG A 40 12.37 11.50 4.73
N ALA A 41 12.90 10.40 5.27
CA ALA A 41 12.63 9.07 4.75
C ALA A 41 11.19 8.60 5.01
N GLN A 42 10.44 9.29 5.89
CA GLN A 42 9.04 9.00 6.16
C GLN A 42 8.08 9.70 5.19
N LEU A 43 8.57 10.56 4.30
CA LEU A 43 7.79 11.23 3.24
C LEU A 43 6.56 11.98 3.78
N GLY A 44 6.67 12.55 4.99
CA GLY A 44 5.58 13.26 5.65
C GLY A 44 4.39 12.39 6.09
N LEU A 45 4.47 11.08 5.92
CA LEU A 45 3.37 10.16 6.21
C LEU A 45 3.16 10.00 7.72
N ARG A 46 1.88 9.99 8.11
CA ARG A 46 1.44 9.76 9.50
C ARG A 46 0.90 8.34 9.73
N ARG A 47 0.95 7.50 8.68
CA ARG A 47 0.48 6.12 8.67
C ARG A 47 1.38 5.28 7.76
N GLN A 48 1.26 3.96 7.89
CA GLN A 48 1.96 3.03 7.01
C GLN A 48 1.61 3.27 5.54
N PHE A 49 2.64 3.34 4.68
CA PHE A 49 2.51 3.28 3.22
C PHE A 49 2.11 1.85 2.81
N LEU A 50 0.87 1.50 3.16
CA LEU A 50 0.24 0.23 2.86
C LEU A 50 -1.17 0.51 2.39
N HIS A 51 -1.51 -0.05 1.24
CA HIS A 51 -2.80 0.17 0.60
C HIS A 51 -3.31 -1.16 0.03
N SER A 52 -4.51 -1.55 0.44
CA SER A 52 -5.24 -2.67 -0.14
C SER A 52 -5.87 -2.21 -1.45
N TYR A 53 -5.07 -2.19 -2.51
CA TYR A 53 -5.46 -1.60 -3.79
C TYR A 53 -6.45 -2.44 -4.59
N SER A 54 -6.58 -3.74 -4.30
CA SER A 54 -7.47 -4.65 -5.01
C SER A 54 -8.00 -5.75 -4.10
N ILE A 55 -9.20 -6.22 -4.41
CA ILE A 55 -9.83 -7.38 -3.79
C ILE A 55 -10.69 -8.12 -4.82
N ALA A 56 -10.66 -9.45 -4.77
CA ALA A 56 -11.53 -10.29 -5.59
C ALA A 56 -12.09 -11.44 -4.76
N PHE A 57 -13.37 -11.75 -4.94
CA PHE A 57 -14.09 -12.79 -4.21
C PHE A 57 -15.34 -13.21 -4.99
N GLU A 58 -15.91 -14.36 -4.63
CA GLU A 58 -17.22 -14.79 -5.15
C GLU A 58 -18.35 -14.09 -4.39
N HIS A 59 -19.31 -13.52 -5.10
CA HIS A 59 -20.45 -12.86 -4.49
C HIS A 59 -21.21 -13.87 -3.59
N PRO A 60 -21.42 -13.56 -2.30
CA PRO A 60 -21.85 -14.57 -1.32
C PRO A 60 -23.25 -15.13 -1.56
N ALA A 61 -24.10 -14.42 -2.32
CA ALA A 61 -25.46 -14.87 -2.62
C ALA A 61 -25.63 -15.43 -4.04
N THR A 62 -24.81 -15.01 -5.00
CA THR A 62 -24.96 -15.41 -6.43
C THR A 62 -23.85 -16.33 -6.91
N GLY A 63 -22.72 -16.41 -6.20
CA GLY A 63 -21.53 -17.16 -6.63
C GLY A 63 -20.78 -16.51 -7.80
N GLU A 64 -21.22 -15.35 -8.30
CA GLU A 64 -20.57 -14.68 -9.42
C GLU A 64 -19.22 -14.07 -8.99
N PRO A 65 -18.18 -14.18 -9.82
CA PRO A 65 -16.90 -13.58 -9.49
C PRO A 65 -17.01 -12.05 -9.49
N MET A 66 -16.50 -11.42 -8.42
CA MET A 66 -16.39 -9.98 -8.28
C MET A 66 -14.94 -9.57 -8.11
N ALA A 67 -14.58 -8.44 -8.71
CA ALA A 67 -13.27 -7.82 -8.54
C ALA A 67 -13.44 -6.30 -8.41
N PHE A 68 -12.71 -5.74 -7.46
CA PHE A 68 -12.68 -4.31 -7.18
C PHE A 68 -11.23 -3.88 -7.05
N ALA A 69 -10.96 -2.64 -7.45
CA ALA A 69 -9.69 -1.98 -7.25
C ALA A 69 -9.92 -0.50 -7.04
N ASP A 70 -8.97 0.15 -6.37
CA ASP A 70 -8.98 1.57 -6.05
C ASP A 70 -7.59 2.17 -6.35
N GLN A 71 -7.57 3.47 -6.65
CA GLN A 71 -6.34 4.24 -6.77
C GLN A 71 -5.67 4.47 -5.41
N LEU A 72 -4.40 4.93 -5.42
CA LEU A 72 -3.74 5.35 -4.19
C LEU A 72 -4.54 6.51 -3.55
N PRO A 73 -4.76 6.47 -2.23
CA PRO A 73 -5.22 7.64 -1.50
C PRO A 73 -4.24 8.79 -1.67
N ARG A 74 -4.74 10.02 -1.62
CA ARG A 74 -3.99 11.26 -1.89
C ARG A 74 -2.63 11.30 -1.16
N ASP A 75 -2.61 10.99 0.13
CA ASP A 75 -1.40 11.03 0.96
C ASP A 75 -0.29 10.10 0.46
N LEU A 76 -0.65 8.90 -0.04
CA LEU A 76 0.31 7.96 -0.61
C LEU A 76 0.71 8.33 -2.04
N ALA A 77 -0.21 8.91 -2.81
CA ALA A 77 0.10 9.40 -4.15
C ALA A 77 1.12 10.54 -4.08
N GLU A 78 0.89 11.53 -3.21
CA GLU A 78 1.80 12.67 -2.99
C GLU A 78 3.18 12.20 -2.50
N ALA A 79 3.24 11.29 -1.53
CA ALA A 79 4.51 10.72 -1.06
C ALA A 79 5.26 9.94 -2.16
N LEU A 80 4.54 9.29 -3.08
CA LEU A 80 5.16 8.61 -4.21
C LEU A 80 5.69 9.58 -5.26
N ASP A 81 4.97 10.68 -5.53
CA ASP A 81 5.36 11.72 -6.47
C ASP A 81 6.67 12.40 -6.02
N GLU A 82 6.88 12.60 -4.72
CA GLU A 82 8.16 13.08 -4.17
C GLU A 82 9.36 12.21 -4.57
N LEU A 83 9.14 10.91 -4.79
CA LEU A 83 10.16 9.96 -5.20
C LEU A 83 10.33 9.84 -6.72
N ALA A 84 9.46 10.46 -7.53
CA ALA A 84 9.44 10.27 -8.98
C ALA A 84 10.81 10.57 -9.64
N SER A 85 11.48 11.64 -9.21
CA SER A 85 12.82 12.02 -9.69
C SER A 85 13.92 10.99 -9.38
N ARG A 86 13.69 10.12 -8.39
CA ARG A 86 14.61 9.07 -7.93
C ARG A 86 14.22 7.68 -8.43
N SER A 87 13.13 7.58 -9.18
CA SER A 87 12.65 6.32 -9.72
C SER A 87 13.65 5.76 -10.74
N VAL A 88 13.94 4.47 -10.62
CA VAL A 88 14.77 3.72 -11.57
C VAL A 88 13.94 2.97 -12.61
N GLY A 89 12.63 3.24 -12.66
CA GLY A 89 11.68 2.59 -13.57
C GLY A 89 10.65 1.71 -12.85
N VAL A 90 9.80 1.07 -13.64
CA VAL A 90 8.68 0.25 -13.17
C VAL A 90 8.84 -1.17 -13.69
N THR A 91 8.72 -2.17 -12.80
CA THR A 91 8.75 -3.59 -13.16
C THR A 91 7.50 -3.99 -13.95
N ASP A 92 7.52 -5.17 -14.57
CA ASP A 92 6.38 -5.68 -15.34
C ASP A 92 5.12 -5.81 -14.45
N ALA A 93 5.26 -6.41 -13.27
CA ALA A 93 4.20 -6.46 -12.26
C ALA A 93 3.73 -5.06 -11.85
N GLY A 94 4.65 -4.09 -11.73
CA GLY A 94 4.28 -2.71 -11.45
C GLY A 94 3.40 -2.11 -12.53
N ARG A 95 3.67 -2.38 -13.82
CA ARG A 95 2.85 -1.88 -14.94
C ARG A 95 1.45 -2.48 -14.93
N GLU A 96 1.31 -3.76 -14.57
CA GLU A 96 0.00 -4.41 -14.42
C GLU A 96 -0.83 -3.75 -13.30
N VAL A 97 -0.19 -3.49 -12.14
CA VAL A 97 -0.83 -2.80 -11.02
C VAL A 97 -1.25 -1.38 -11.41
N TYR A 98 -0.37 -0.61 -12.07
CA TYR A 98 -0.71 0.74 -12.52
C TYR A 98 -1.87 0.76 -13.52
N ALA A 99 -1.89 -0.16 -14.49
CA ALA A 99 -2.97 -0.24 -15.46
C ALA A 99 -4.33 -0.54 -14.78
N LEU A 100 -4.34 -1.42 -13.78
CA LEU A 100 -5.55 -1.69 -13.01
C LEU A 100 -6.02 -0.43 -12.25
N MET A 101 -5.10 0.24 -11.55
CA MET A 101 -5.42 1.44 -10.75
C MET A 101 -5.88 2.61 -11.63
N GLU A 102 -5.30 2.81 -12.82
CA GLU A 102 -5.70 3.89 -13.73
C GLU A 102 -7.16 3.75 -14.18
N SER A 103 -7.65 2.51 -14.32
CA SER A 103 -9.06 2.23 -14.64
C SER A 103 -10.00 2.21 -13.41
N SER A 104 -9.46 2.40 -12.21
CA SER A 104 -10.18 2.28 -10.94
C SER A 104 -10.62 3.65 -10.39
N PRO A 105 -11.71 3.71 -9.60
CA PRO A 105 -12.12 4.94 -8.94
C PRO A 105 -11.08 5.41 -7.91
N ALA A 106 -11.12 6.70 -7.60
CA ALA A 106 -10.38 7.23 -6.46
C ALA A 106 -11.07 6.80 -5.14
N PRO A 107 -10.30 6.47 -4.08
CA PRO A 107 -10.86 6.13 -2.79
C PRO A 107 -11.77 7.25 -2.27
N SER A 108 -12.97 6.90 -1.82
CA SER A 108 -13.95 7.85 -1.27
C SER A 108 -13.64 8.29 0.17
N VAL A 109 -12.72 7.60 0.85
CA VAL A 109 -12.30 7.86 2.23
C VAL A 109 -10.81 8.14 2.24
N GLU A 110 -10.42 9.35 2.64
CA GLU A 110 -9.01 9.64 2.95
C GLU A 110 -8.60 8.84 4.18
N GLY A 111 -7.41 8.24 4.19
CA GLY A 111 -6.95 7.35 5.25
C GLY A 111 -6.75 8.06 6.59
N VAL A 112 -7.85 8.36 7.30
CA VAL A 112 -7.82 8.92 8.65
C VAL A 112 -7.37 7.81 9.59
N VAL A 113 -6.25 8.03 10.27
CA VAL A 113 -5.82 7.19 11.39
C VAL A 113 -6.87 7.39 12.50
N PRO A 114 -7.60 6.34 12.92
CA PRO A 114 -8.49 6.47 14.07
C PRO A 114 -7.68 6.99 15.26
N SER A 115 -8.13 8.06 15.91
CA SER A 115 -7.63 8.43 17.22
C SER A 115 -8.04 7.31 18.19
N GLU A 116 -7.07 6.59 18.75
CA GLU A 116 -7.31 5.75 19.92
C GLU A 116 -7.89 6.56 21.08
#